data_AF-A0A955BBE2-F1
#
_entry.id   AF-A0A955BBE2-F1
#
_cell.length_a   1.000
_cell.length_b   1.000
_cell.length_c   1.000
_cell.angle_alpha   90.00
_cell.angle_beta   90.00
_cell.angle_gamma   90.00
#
_symmetry.space_group_name_H-M   'P 1'
#
loop_
_entity.id
_entity.type
_entity.pdbx_description
1 polymer ?
#
loop_
_entity_poly.entity_id
_entity_poly.type
_entity_poly.pdbx_seq_one_letter_code
_entity_poly.pdbx_strand_id
1 'polypeptide(L)' 'GDTPLDIRCARAIGARVIAVGTGGHCRDELKQAGPDLLVEDLSDATEVLRRMLL' A
#
# COMPACT_ATOMS: atom_id res chain seq x y z
N GLY A 1 -4.53 -0.97 1.20
CA GLY A 1 -5.51 0.04 1.61
C GLY A 1 -4.85 1.41 1.57
N ASP A 2 -5.50 2.41 2.11
CA ASP A 2 -5.08 3.82 2.10
C ASP A 2 -4.83 4.37 3.51
N THR A 3 -4.85 3.49 4.53
CA THR A 3 -4.58 3.84 5.92
C THR A 3 -3.42 3.02 6.51
N PRO A 4 -2.74 3.54 7.55
CA PRO A 4 -1.79 2.74 8.35
C PRO A 4 -2.42 1.48 8.98
N LEU A 5 -3.74 1.50 9.24
CA LEU A 5 -4.45 0.36 9.82
C LEU A 5 -4.55 -0.80 8.82
N ASP A 6 -4.77 -0.54 7.53
CA ASP A 6 -4.79 -1.58 6.50
C ASP A 6 -3.45 -2.31 6.41
N ILE A 7 -2.36 -1.54 6.50
CA ILE A 7 -1.00 -2.05 6.46
C ILE A 7 -0.74 -2.93 7.69
N ARG A 8 -1.06 -2.44 8.90
CA ARG A 8 -0.94 -3.23 10.14
C ARG A 8 -1.79 -4.50 10.12
N CYS A 9 -3.01 -4.43 9.60
CA CYS A 9 -3.89 -5.58 9.45
C CYS A 9 -3.24 -6.68 8.58
N ALA A 10 -2.71 -6.30 7.41
CA ALA A 10 -2.02 -7.24 6.53
C ALA A 10 -0.78 -7.85 7.20
N ARG A 11 0.00 -7.05 7.94
CA ARG A 11 1.17 -7.55 8.70
C ARG A 11 0.79 -8.54 9.79
N ALA A 12 -0.35 -8.35 10.46
CA ALA A 12 -0.82 -9.27 11.50
C ALA A 12 -1.08 -10.70 10.99
N ILE A 13 -1.35 -10.86 9.69
CA ILE A 13 -1.62 -12.16 9.06
C ILE A 13 -0.53 -12.59 8.07
N GLY A 14 0.56 -11.83 7.95
CA GLY A 14 1.62 -12.12 6.97
C GLY A 14 1.20 -11.92 5.50
N ALA A 15 0.15 -11.13 5.24
CA ALA A 15 -0.25 -10.81 3.89
C ALA A 15 0.65 -9.74 3.27
N ARG A 16 0.76 -9.79 1.93
CA ARG A 16 1.35 -8.69 1.15
C ARG A 16 0.36 -7.55 1.03
N VAL A 17 0.85 -6.32 1.10
CA VAL A 17 0.02 -5.11 1.11
C VAL A 17 0.59 -4.01 0.23
N ILE A 18 -0.30 -3.47 -0.61
CA ILE A 18 -0.08 -2.22 -1.35
C ILE A 18 -0.82 -1.11 -0.60
N ALA A 19 -0.09 -0.04 -0.28
CA ALA A 19 -0.64 1.22 0.19
C ALA A 19 -0.91 2.15 -1.01
N VAL A 20 -2.10 2.76 -1.05
CA VAL A 20 -2.54 3.65 -2.13
C VAL A 20 -2.84 5.03 -1.56
N GLY A 21 -2.19 6.07 -2.07
CA GLY A 21 -2.25 7.45 -1.59
C GLY A 21 -3.54 8.21 -1.89
N THR A 22 -4.66 7.51 -2.11
CA THR A 22 -5.97 8.11 -2.42
C THR A 22 -6.79 8.46 -1.18
N GLY A 23 -6.29 8.12 0.02
CA GLY A 23 -6.95 8.36 1.30
C GLY A 23 -6.59 9.69 1.97
N GLY A 24 -7.04 9.86 3.22
CA GLY A 24 -6.75 11.06 4.02
C GLY A 24 -5.40 11.08 4.73
N HIS A 25 -4.66 9.96 4.70
CA HIS A 25 -3.35 9.84 5.33
C HIS A 25 -2.24 10.31 4.40
N CYS A 26 -1.22 10.95 4.97
CA CYS A 26 -0.11 11.43 4.16
C CYS A 26 0.82 10.28 3.75
N ARG A 27 1.56 10.49 2.65
CA ARG A 27 2.49 9.49 2.09
C ARG A 27 3.52 8.99 3.11
N ASP A 28 4.02 9.87 3.98
CA ASP A 28 5.03 9.52 4.99
C ASP A 28 4.46 8.62 6.08
N GLU A 29 3.21 8.83 6.51
CA GLU A 29 2.52 7.95 7.46
C GLU A 29 2.37 6.54 6.88
N LEU A 30 1.95 6.44 5.62
CA LEU A 30 1.82 5.17 4.92
C LEU A 30 3.18 4.48 4.77
N LYS A 31 4.23 5.23 4.42
CA LYS A 31 5.59 4.69 4.29
C LYS A 31 6.12 4.16 5.63
N GLN A 32 5.92 4.88 6.73
CA GLN A 32 6.35 4.45 8.07
C GLN A 32 5.63 3.20 8.56
N ALA A 33 4.39 2.98 8.14
CA ALA A 33 3.64 1.76 8.46
C ALA A 33 4.19 0.50 7.75
N GLY A 34 5.08 0.66 6.76
CA GLY A 34 5.84 -0.43 6.14
C GLY A 34 5.05 -1.32 5.19
N PRO A 35 4.42 -0.79 4.13
CA PRO A 35 3.79 -1.59 3.07
C PRO A 35 4.84 -2.24 2.18
N ASP A 36 4.45 -3.25 1.40
CA ASP A 36 5.34 -3.86 0.40
C ASP A 36 5.48 -2.99 -0.85
N LEU A 37 4.46 -2.17 -1.12
CA LEU A 37 4.42 -1.23 -2.22
C LEU A 37 3.63 0.01 -1.81
N LEU A 38 4.10 1.20 -2.16
CA LEU A 38 3.39 2.46 -1.99
C LEU A 38 3.25 3.14 -3.36
N VAL A 39 2.01 3.46 -3.72
CA VAL A 39 1.64 4.13 -4.98
C VAL A 39 0.67 5.26 -4.69
N GLU A 40 0.59 6.25 -5.58
CA GLU A 40 -0.27 7.41 -5.37
C GLU A 40 -1.72 7.14 -5.73
N ASP A 41 -1.95 6.39 -6.80
CA ASP A 41 -3.26 5.93 -7.24
C ASP A 41 -3.12 4.59 -7.97
N LEU A 42 -4.24 4.11 -8.53
CA LEU A 42 -4.30 2.89 -9.34
C LEU A 42 -4.59 3.21 -10.81
N SER A 43 -4.21 4.39 -11.31
CA SER A 43 -4.46 4.78 -12.72
C SER A 43 -3.76 3.86 -13.72
N ASP A 44 -2.63 3.25 -13.33
CA ASP A 44 -1.99 2.16 -14.08
C ASP A 44 -1.98 0.86 -13.26
N ALA A 45 -3.15 0.21 -13.18
CA ALA A 45 -3.30 -1.05 -12.45
C ALA A 45 -2.41 -2.18 -12.99
N THR A 46 -2.10 -2.17 -14.29
CA THR A 46 -1.22 -3.19 -14.90
C THR A 46 0.21 -3.06 -14.39
N GLU A 47 0.74 -1.83 -14.30
CA GLU A 47 2.06 -1.59 -13.72
C GLU A 47 2.09 -1.91 -12.22
N VAL A 48 1.04 -1.56 -11.47
CA VAL A 48 0.94 -1.92 -10.04
C VAL A 48 0.98 -3.43 -9.84
N LEU A 49 0.22 -4.20 -10.63
CA LEU A 49 0.24 -5.66 -10.57
C LEU A 49 1.61 -6.23 -10.95
N ARG A 50 2.26 -5.68 -11.99
CA ARG A 50 3.62 -6.08 -12.37
C ARG A 50 4.62 -5.88 -11.22
N ARG A 51 4.61 -4.71 -10.58
CA ARG A 51 5.46 -4.39 -9.42
C ARG A 51 5.14 -5.24 -8.20
N MET A 52 3.92 -5.77 -8.10
CA MET A 52 3.54 -6.69 -7.04
C MET A 52 3.96 -8.13 -7.37
N LEU A 53 3.97 -8.58 -8.62
CA LEU A 53 4.24 -9.99 -8.92
C LEU A 53 5.73 -10.33 -9.11
N LEU A 54 6.60 -9.31 -9.20
CA LEU A 54 8.05 -9.43 -9.27
C LEU A 54 8.71 -9.18 -7.91
#